data_AF-A0A1F9DJD7-F1
#
_entry.id   AF-A0A1F9DJD7-F1
#
_cell.length_a   1.000
_cell.length_b   1.000
_cell.length_c   1.000
_cell.angle_alpha   90.00
_cell.angle_beta   90.00
_cell.angle_gamma   90.00
#
_symmetry.space_group_name_H-M   'P 1'
#
loop_
_entity.id
_entity.type
_entity.pdbx_description
1 polymer ?
#
loop_
_entity_poly.entity_id
_entity_poly.type
_entity_poly.pdbx_seq_one_letter_code
_entity_poly.pdbx_strand_id
1 'polypeptide(L)' 'MPAGAERVFACDDKGHCLVHDLQGKKMGALEDILNEEGKKGWELVQCHYHATELFCLWKKQEEQEKKS' A
#
# COMPACT_ATOMS: atom_id res chain seq x y z
N MET A 1 -6.92 19.14 -28.43
CA MET A 1 -6.15 17.88 -28.34
C MET A 1 -6.73 17.08 -27.18
N PRO A 2 -7.03 15.78 -27.31
CA PRO A 2 -7.60 15.07 -26.17
C PRO A 2 -6.52 14.96 -25.09
N ALA A 3 -6.88 15.30 -23.85
CA ALA A 3 -6.08 15.05 -22.68
C ALA A 3 -5.89 13.52 -22.59
N GLY A 4 -4.69 13.05 -22.95
CA GLY A 4 -4.35 11.64 -22.85
C GLY A 4 -4.58 11.20 -21.41
N ALA A 5 -5.30 10.08 -21.24
CA ALA A 5 -5.61 9.51 -19.94
C ALA A 5 -4.36 9.54 -19.05
N GLU A 6 -4.46 10.23 -17.92
CA GLU A 6 -3.41 10.36 -16.93
C GLU A 6 -3.01 8.94 -16.50
N ARG A 7 -1.81 8.50 -16.93
CA ARG A 7 -1.37 7.11 -16.75
C ARG A 7 -1.04 6.91 -15.28
N VAL A 8 -1.97 6.29 -14.55
CA VAL A 8 -1.84 5.92 -13.12
C VAL A 8 -0.72 4.90 -12.88
N PHE A 9 -0.32 4.15 -13.91
CA PHE A 9 0.72 3.12 -13.83
C PHE A 9 1.75 3.32 -14.93
N ALA A 10 3.02 3.45 -14.55
CA ALA A 10 4.16 3.47 -15.47
C ALA A 10 5.15 2.37 -15.07
N CYS A 11 5.50 1.47 -15.98
CA CYS A 11 6.47 0.41 -15.71
C CYS A 11 7.71 0.58 -16.58
N ASP A 12 8.89 0.28 -16.02
CA ASP A 12 10.13 0.17 -16.79
C ASP A 12 10.23 -1.18 -17.50
N ASP A 13 11.24 -1.33 -18.36
CA ASP A 13 11.55 -2.54 -19.11
C ASP A 13 12.08 -3.70 -18.25
N LYS A 14 12.37 -3.44 -16.97
CA LYS A 14 12.79 -4.42 -15.97
C LYS A 14 11.62 -4.91 -15.11
N GLY A 15 10.42 -4.37 -15.32
CA GLY A 15 9.21 -4.75 -14.59
C GLY A 15 8.99 -3.99 -13.28
N HIS A 16 9.73 -2.92 -13.01
CA HIS A 16 9.41 -2.02 -11.90
C HIS A 16 8.28 -1.09 -12.31
N CYS A 17 7.17 -1.14 -11.58
CA CYS A 17 6.01 -0.29 -11.83
C CYS A 17 5.87 0.79 -10.77
N LEU A 18 5.82 2.05 -11.20
CA LEU A 18 5.53 3.20 -10.35
C LEU A 18 4.08 3.63 -10.54
N VAL A 19 3.36 3.66 -9.42
CA VAL A 19 1.96 4.08 -9.37
C VAL A 19 1.92 5.57 -9.05
N HIS A 20 1.45 6.37 -10.01
CA HIS A 20 1.24 7.81 -9.84
C HIS A 20 -0.21 8.08 -9.44
N ASP A 21 -0.44 9.13 -8.66
CA ASP A 21 -1.78 9.64 -8.33
C ASP A 21 -2.73 8.64 -7.66
N LEU A 22 -2.27 7.99 -6.59
CA LEU A 22 -3.14 7.27 -5.65
C LEU A 22 -3.95 8.21 -4.74
N GLN A 23 -3.93 9.52 -5.01
CA GLN A 23 -4.58 10.52 -4.17
C GLN A 23 -6.11 10.33 -4.17
N GLY A 24 -6.74 10.54 -3.00
CA GLY A 24 -8.19 10.42 -2.83
C GLY A 24 -8.68 8.97 -2.74
N LYS A 25 -9.74 8.62 -3.48
CA LYS A 25 -10.50 7.37 -3.29
C LYS A 25 -9.73 6.09 -3.63
N LYS A 26 -8.60 6.18 -4.34
CA LYS A 26 -7.80 5.02 -4.77
C LYS A 26 -6.85 4.52 -3.67
N MET A 27 -6.53 5.36 -2.69
CA MET A 27 -5.74 4.98 -1.51
C MET A 27 -6.45 3.90 -0.69
N GLY A 28 -7.78 4.02 -0.52
CA GLY A 28 -8.57 3.02 0.21
C GLY A 28 -8.50 1.62 -0.42
N ALA A 29 -8.53 1.53 -1.76
CA ALA A 29 -8.39 0.24 -2.44
C ALA A 29 -6.99 -0.37 -2.26
N LEU A 30 -5.94 0.47 -2.20
CA LEU A 30 -4.59 0.01 -1.89
C LEU A 30 -4.47 -0.44 -0.43
N GLU A 31 -5.05 0.33 0.49
CA GLU A 31 -5.13 -0.02 1.91
C GLU A 31 -5.84 -1.36 2.11
N ASP A 32 -6.95 -1.61 1.41
CA ASP A 32 -7.67 -2.89 1.46
C ASP A 32 -6.78 -4.06 1.02
N ILE A 33 -6.03 -3.91 -0.09
CA ILE A 33 -5.08 -4.92 -0.57
C ILE A 33 -3.96 -5.15 0.46
N LEU A 34 -3.40 -4.09 1.02
CA LEU A 34 -2.36 -4.18 2.04
C LEU A 34 -2.89 -4.78 3.35
N ASN A 35 -4.17 -4.58 3.66
CA ASN A 35 -4.85 -5.18 4.80
C ASN A 35 -5.17 -6.66 4.59
N GLU A 36 -5.42 -7.13 3.37
CA GLU A 36 -5.57 -8.57 3.09
C GLU A 36 -4.29 -9.35 3.48
N GLU A 37 -3.11 -8.80 3.19
CA GLU A 37 -1.85 -9.37 3.69
C GLU A 37 -1.77 -9.30 5.23
N GLY A 38 -2.36 -8.26 5.81
CA GLY A 38 -2.59 -8.12 7.24
C GLY A 38 -3.46 -9.22 7.87
N LYS A 39 -4.46 -9.75 7.18
CA LYS A 39 -5.33 -10.83 7.71
C LYS A 39 -4.56 -12.12 8.05
N LYS A 40 -3.28 -12.23 7.68
CA LYS A 40 -2.33 -13.25 8.13
C LYS A 40 -1.65 -12.93 9.49
N GLY A 41 -2.25 -12.05 10.30
CA GLY A 41 -1.84 -11.75 11.67
C GLY A 41 -1.18 -10.37 11.89
N TRP A 42 -1.25 -9.47 10.91
CA TRP A 42 -0.76 -8.09 10.98
C TRP A 42 -1.92 -7.10 10.77
N GLU A 43 -2.03 -6.04 11.56
CA GLU A 43 -3.01 -4.98 11.36
C GLU A 43 -2.31 -3.78 10.71
N LEU A 44 -2.78 -3.33 9.54
CA LEU A 44 -2.31 -2.08 8.94
C LEU A 44 -2.87 -0.91 9.76
N VAL A 45 -2.00 -0.13 10.41
CA VAL A 45 -2.42 0.98 11.27
C VAL A 45 -2.22 2.34 10.61
N GLN A 46 -1.36 2.42 9.59
CA GLN A 46 -1.06 3.66 8.91
C GLN A 46 -0.62 3.40 7.47
N CYS A 47 -1.14 4.16 6.51
CA CYS A 47 -0.74 4.13 5.10
C CYS A 47 -0.85 5.54 4.51
N HIS A 48 0.27 6.24 4.31
CA HIS A 48 0.27 7.63 3.86
C HIS A 48 1.47 7.91 2.95
N TYR A 49 1.35 8.92 2.09
CA TYR A 49 2.48 9.43 1.35
C TYR A 49 3.38 10.32 2.23
N HIS A 50 4.68 10.07 2.18
CA HIS A 50 5.70 10.93 2.76
C HIS A 50 6.82 11.14 1.74
N ALA A 51 7.09 12.40 1.39
CA ALA A 51 8.13 12.79 0.43
C ALA A 51 8.13 11.96 -0.88
N THR A 52 6.96 11.79 -1.51
CA THR A 52 6.72 10.99 -2.75
C THR A 52 6.76 9.47 -2.61
N GLU A 53 7.17 8.97 -1.45
CA GLU A 53 7.17 7.54 -1.15
C GLU A 53 5.94 7.15 -0.34
N LEU A 54 5.52 5.89 -0.46
CA LEU A 54 4.44 5.33 0.34
C LEU A 54 5.02 4.79 1.65
N PHE A 55 4.54 5.34 2.76
CA PHE A 55 4.91 4.90 4.10
C PHE A 55 3.74 4.14 4.74
N CYS A 56 3.98 2.88 5.08
CA CYS A 56 3.00 1.99 5.68
C CYS A 56 3.53 1.39 6.98
N LEU A 57 2.68 1.32 8.01
CA LEU A 57 3.02 0.73 9.30
C LEU A 57 2.02 -0.39 9.62
N TRP A 58 2.56 -1.55 9.96
CA TRP A 58 1.81 -2.71 10.44
C TRP A 58 2.19 -3.02 11.88
N LYS A 59 1.23 -3.49 12.67
CA LYS A 59 1.48 -4.08 13.99
C LYS A 59 1.02 -5.53 14.00
N LYS A 60 1.70 -6.38 14.76
CA LYS A 60 1.25 -7.74 15.05
C LYS A 60 1.24 -7.92 16.55
N GLN A 61 0.22 -8.63 17.04
CA GLN A 61 0.20 -9.02 18.43
C GLN A 61 1.25 -10.11 18.64
N GLU A 62 2.17 -9.92 19.59
CA GLU A 62 3.05 -11.01 20.01
C GLU A 62 2.19 -12.14 20.57
N GLU A 63 2.32 -13.33 19.99
CA GLU A 63 1.88 -14.54 20.68
C GLU A 63 2.75 -14.64 21.93
N GLN A 64 2.16 -14.38 23.10
CA GLN A 64 2.78 -14.80 24.33
C GLN A 64 2.85 -16.32 24.28
N GLU A 65 4.02 -16.87 23.94
CA GLU A 65 4.34 -18.24 24.25
C GLU A 65 4.10 -18.39 25.75
N LYS A 66 2.97 -19.00 26.12
CA LYS A 66 2.78 -19.55 27.46
C LYS A 66 3.91 -20.55 27.66
N LYS A 67 5.03 -20.09 28.22
CA LYS A 67 5.97 -20.95 28.95
C LYS A 67 5.20 -21.47 30.15
N SER A 68 4.54 -22.60 29.94
CA SER A 68 3.99 -23.44 30.99
C SER A 68 5.10 -24.20 31.72
#